data_AF-A0A438F581-F1
#
_entry.id   AF-A0A438F581-F1
#
_cell.length_a   1.000
_cell.length_b   1.000
_cell.length_c   1.000
_cell.angle_alpha   90.00
_cell.angle_beta   90.00
_cell.angle_gamma   90.00
#
_symmetry.space_group_name_H-M   'P 1'
#
loop_
_entity.id
_entity.type
_entity.pdbx_description
1 polymer ?
#
loop_
_entity_poly.entity_id
_entity_poly.type
_entity_poly.pdbx_seq_one_letter_code
_entity_poly.pdbx_strand_id
1 'polypeptide(L)'
;MGISKRLVGDMSSLGHHATGYGSSGWQAPEQLLHGRQTRAVDLFSLGCILFSCITGGRHPFGDPLERDVNIVKNKPDLFLVEFIPEALDLFARLLDPKPELRPKASEVLYHPLFWSSELRLSFLRDASDRVELEDRESNSHVLKALEGTAPTALGGKWNEKMEPAFLADIGRYRRYKFDSVRDLLRVIRNKWNHYRELPREIQEILGSVPEGFDSYFSSRFPRLLIEVYKVVSRHCKGEECFQKYFKAM
;
A
#
# COMPACT_ATOMS: atom_id res chain seq x y z
N MET A 1 -10.73 1.58 36.10
CA MET A 1 -11.22 0.36 35.41
C MET A 1 -10.83 0.46 33.94
N GLY A 2 -10.32 -0.61 33.32
CA GLY A 2 -10.01 -0.63 31.89
C GLY A 2 -11.25 -0.89 31.02
N ILE A 3 -11.21 -0.48 29.75
CA ILE A 3 -12.30 -0.68 28.77
C ILE A 3 -12.12 -1.94 27.89
N SER A 4 -10.99 -2.64 28.02
CA SER A 4 -10.71 -3.87 27.28
C SER A 4 -11.68 -5.01 27.63
N LYS A 5 -12.03 -5.83 26.65
CA LYS A 5 -12.92 -7.00 26.82
C LYS A 5 -12.26 -8.26 26.27
N ARG A 6 -12.35 -9.36 27.03
CA ARG A 6 -11.95 -10.69 26.58
C ARG A 6 -13.13 -11.35 25.87
N LEU A 7 -12.90 -11.84 24.66
CA LEU A 7 -13.85 -12.72 23.97
C LEU A 7 -13.72 -14.14 24.55
N VAL A 8 -14.85 -14.77 24.85
CA VAL A 8 -14.91 -16.09 25.51
C VAL A 8 -14.97 -17.20 24.46
N GLY A 9 -14.17 -18.26 24.63
CA GLY A 9 -14.14 -19.40 23.69
C GLY A 9 -13.81 -18.97 22.26
N ASP A 10 -14.55 -19.50 21.29
CA ASP A 10 -14.42 -19.19 19.86
C ASP A 10 -15.22 -17.95 19.41
N MET A 11 -15.73 -17.15 20.35
CA MET A 11 -16.48 -15.94 20.01
C MET A 11 -15.56 -14.92 19.34
N SER A 12 -16.05 -14.36 18.22
CA SER A 12 -15.36 -13.30 17.47
C SER A 12 -15.98 -11.91 17.66
N SER A 13 -17.02 -11.79 18.50
CA SER A 13 -17.79 -10.56 18.67
C SER A 13 -18.42 -10.41 20.05
N LEU A 14 -18.69 -9.17 20.46
CA LEU A 14 -19.58 -8.81 21.56
C LEU A 14 -20.99 -8.51 21.03
N GLY A 15 -22.02 -8.77 21.85
CA GLY A 15 -23.41 -8.48 21.52
C GLY A 15 -23.74 -6.98 21.51
N HIS A 16 -25.02 -6.65 21.22
CA HIS A 16 -25.54 -5.28 21.03
C HIS A 16 -25.49 -4.37 22.27
N HIS A 17 -25.08 -4.89 23.44
CA HIS A 17 -25.00 -4.15 24.70
C HIS A 17 -23.61 -4.28 25.36
N ALA A 18 -22.55 -4.09 24.57
CA ALA A 18 -21.20 -4.02 25.12
C ALA A 18 -21.04 -2.79 26.04
N THR A 19 -20.80 -3.02 27.32
CA THR A 19 -20.46 -1.98 28.32
C THR A 19 -18.98 -1.56 28.20
N GLY A 20 -18.66 -0.28 28.39
CA GLY A 20 -17.28 0.22 28.33
C GLY A 20 -16.99 0.92 27.01
N TYR A 21 -17.67 2.04 26.78
CA TYR A 21 -17.58 2.81 25.55
C TYR A 21 -16.22 3.51 25.46
N GLY A 22 -15.58 3.43 24.29
CA GLY A 22 -14.38 4.20 23.99
C GLY A 22 -14.65 5.70 24.01
N SER A 23 -13.59 6.52 24.00
CA SER A 23 -13.74 7.98 23.95
C SER A 23 -14.47 8.41 22.67
N SER A 24 -15.48 9.27 22.81
CA SER A 24 -16.19 9.90 21.69
C SER A 24 -15.20 10.47 20.67
N GLY A 25 -15.53 10.33 19.40
CA GLY A 25 -14.68 10.70 18.27
C GLY A 25 -13.69 9.64 17.83
N TRP A 26 -13.42 8.61 18.64
CA TRP A 26 -12.48 7.53 18.31
C TRP A 26 -13.17 6.17 18.18
N GLN A 27 -14.46 6.12 18.48
CA GLN A 27 -15.29 4.93 18.38
C GLN A 27 -15.63 4.63 16.91
N ALA A 28 -15.67 3.34 16.57
CA ALA A 28 -16.13 2.89 15.26
C ALA A 28 -17.64 3.15 15.06
N PRO A 29 -18.13 3.28 13.82
CA PRO A 29 -19.54 3.54 13.54
C PRO A 29 -20.50 2.55 14.22
N GLU A 30 -20.16 1.26 14.22
CA GLU A 30 -20.96 0.22 14.86
C GLU A 30 -20.99 0.33 16.39
N GLN A 31 -20.01 0.99 17.02
CA GLN A 31 -20.05 1.27 18.45
C GLN A 31 -21.01 2.41 18.77
N LEU A 32 -21.01 3.47 17.95
CA LEU A 32 -21.91 4.62 18.08
C LEU A 32 -23.37 4.26 17.78
N LEU A 33 -23.60 3.29 16.88
CA LEU A 33 -24.92 2.80 16.50
C LEU A 33 -25.41 1.61 17.34
N HIS A 34 -24.71 1.24 18.41
CA HIS A 34 -25.03 0.06 19.25
C HIS A 34 -25.16 -1.26 18.47
N GLY A 35 -24.37 -1.38 17.40
CA GLY A 35 -24.27 -2.57 16.55
C GLY A 35 -23.42 -3.68 17.16
N ARG A 36 -23.25 -4.76 16.39
CA ARG A 36 -22.38 -5.89 16.75
C ARG A 36 -20.91 -5.46 16.67
N GLN A 37 -20.17 -5.66 17.75
CA GLN A 37 -18.77 -5.23 17.86
C GLN A 37 -17.84 -6.42 17.71
N THR A 38 -16.78 -6.28 16.92
CA THR A 38 -15.71 -7.29 16.74
C THR A 38 -14.36 -6.63 16.99
N ARG A 39 -13.25 -7.36 16.80
CA ARG A 39 -11.90 -6.76 16.81
C ARG A 39 -11.74 -5.62 15.80
N ALA A 40 -12.58 -5.56 14.76
CA ALA A 40 -12.57 -4.50 13.75
C ALA A 40 -12.82 -3.08 14.29
N VAL A 41 -13.39 -2.95 15.50
CA VAL A 41 -13.53 -1.63 16.15
C VAL A 41 -12.15 -1.03 16.45
N ASP A 42 -11.21 -1.84 16.94
CA ASP A 42 -9.85 -1.41 17.25
C ASP A 42 -9.09 -1.01 15.99
N LEU A 43 -9.39 -1.66 14.86
CA LEU A 43 -8.79 -1.35 13.56
C LEU A 43 -9.27 -0.01 13.01
N PHE A 44 -10.55 0.33 13.22
CA PHE A 44 -11.05 1.66 12.89
C PHE A 44 -10.34 2.73 13.73
N SER A 45 -10.30 2.56 15.06
CA SER A 45 -9.61 3.48 15.96
C SER A 45 -8.12 3.60 15.62
N LEU A 46 -7.46 2.50 15.26
CA LEU A 46 -6.08 2.49 14.77
C LEU A 46 -5.93 3.34 13.51
N GLY A 47 -6.86 3.26 12.55
CA GLY A 47 -6.86 4.11 11.36
C GLY A 47 -6.88 5.60 11.69
N CYS A 48 -7.75 6.00 12.63
CA CYS A 48 -7.79 7.39 13.11
C CYS A 48 -6.48 7.83 13.77
N ILE A 49 -5.88 6.96 14.59
CA ILE A 49 -4.61 7.24 15.28
C ILE A 49 -3.46 7.38 14.29
N LEU A 50 -3.31 6.43 13.36
CA LEU A 50 -2.24 6.47 12.35
C LEU A 50 -2.35 7.72 11.47
N PHE A 51 -3.56 8.08 11.04
CA PHE A 51 -3.80 9.34 10.33
C PHE A 51 -3.34 10.54 11.17
N SER A 52 -3.71 10.57 12.45
CA SER A 52 -3.33 11.65 13.36
C SER A 52 -1.81 11.76 13.53
N CYS A 53 -1.10 10.64 13.63
CA CYS A 53 0.36 10.62 13.70
C CYS A 53 1.01 11.21 12.43
N ILE A 54 0.55 10.82 11.24
CA ILE A 54 1.12 11.31 9.97
C ILE A 54 0.82 12.79 9.75
N THR A 55 -0.37 13.25 10.17
CA THR A 55 -0.84 14.61 9.92
C THR A 55 -0.53 15.60 11.05
N GLY A 56 0.20 15.16 12.09
CA GLY A 56 0.58 16.02 13.22
C GLY A 56 -0.60 16.42 14.11
N GLY A 57 -1.55 15.52 14.33
CA GLY A 57 -2.66 15.69 15.28
C GLY A 57 -4.03 15.96 14.65
N ARG A 58 -4.15 15.95 13.31
CA ARG A 58 -5.47 16.04 12.65
C ARG A 58 -6.25 14.75 12.82
N HIS A 59 -7.55 14.81 12.56
CA HIS A 59 -8.43 13.65 12.63
C HIS A 59 -9.16 13.47 11.30
N PRO A 60 -9.28 12.24 10.76
CA PRO A 60 -9.89 12.05 9.44
C PRO A 60 -11.36 12.48 9.40
N PHE A 61 -12.06 12.51 10.54
CA PHE A 61 -13.46 12.93 10.63
C PHE A 61 -13.66 14.38 11.16
N GLY A 62 -12.63 15.21 11.07
CA GLY A 62 -12.71 16.63 11.41
C GLY A 62 -12.72 16.95 12.91
N ASP A 63 -13.32 18.10 13.24
CA ASP A 63 -13.27 18.69 14.57
C ASP A 63 -14.03 17.87 15.62
N PRO A 64 -13.62 17.93 16.90
CA PRO A 64 -14.17 17.09 17.96
C PRO A 64 -15.70 17.12 18.09
N LEU A 65 -16.34 18.27 17.86
CA LEU A 65 -17.79 18.44 18.03
C LEU A 65 -18.63 17.73 16.95
N GLU A 66 -18.09 17.59 15.73
CA GLU A 66 -18.80 17.01 14.58
C GLU A 66 -18.37 15.57 14.28
N ARG A 67 -17.32 15.11 14.94
CA ARG A 67 -16.60 13.88 14.62
C ARG A 67 -17.48 12.64 14.63
N ASP A 68 -18.28 12.44 15.68
CA ASP A 68 -19.17 11.28 15.77
C ASP A 68 -20.23 11.30 14.66
N VAL A 69 -20.75 12.48 14.31
CA VAL A 69 -21.69 12.64 13.19
C VAL A 69 -21.03 12.30 11.86
N ASN A 70 -19.79 12.72 11.65
CA ASN A 70 -19.03 12.42 10.43
C ASN A 70 -18.65 10.93 10.35
N ILE A 71 -18.32 10.29 11.47
CA ILE A 71 -18.06 8.85 11.56
C ILE A 71 -19.31 8.08 11.14
N VAL A 72 -20.46 8.38 11.74
CA VAL A 72 -21.74 7.71 11.43
C VAL A 72 -22.16 7.95 9.97
N LYS A 73 -21.92 9.15 9.44
CA LYS A 73 -22.22 9.49 8.04
C LYS A 73 -21.15 9.02 7.04
N ASN A 74 -20.09 8.35 7.50
CA ASN A 74 -18.95 7.93 6.69
C ASN A 74 -18.37 9.06 5.83
N LYS A 75 -17.99 10.17 6.47
CA LYS A 75 -17.38 11.33 5.81
C LYS A 75 -15.93 11.57 6.27
N PRO A 76 -14.99 10.66 5.99
CA PRO A 76 -13.58 10.92 6.23
C PRO A 76 -13.02 11.90 5.18
N ASP A 77 -12.14 12.79 5.61
CA ASP A 77 -11.25 13.59 4.78
C ASP A 77 -9.83 13.02 4.87
N LEU A 78 -9.36 12.46 3.76
CA LEU A 78 -8.02 11.88 3.62
C LEU A 78 -7.08 12.73 2.74
N PHE A 79 -7.47 13.95 2.41
CA PHE A 79 -6.71 14.83 1.52
C PHE A 79 -5.25 15.01 1.98
N LEU A 80 -5.05 15.17 3.29
CA LEU A 80 -3.73 15.36 3.90
C LEU A 80 -2.77 14.18 3.76
N VAL A 81 -3.21 13.03 3.25
CA VAL A 81 -2.34 11.86 3.02
C VAL A 81 -2.40 11.38 1.57
N GLU A 82 -3.09 12.08 0.68
CA GLU A 82 -3.25 11.69 -0.72
C GLU A 82 -1.90 11.60 -1.46
N PHE A 83 -0.93 12.41 -1.03
CA PHE A 83 0.43 12.39 -1.57
C PHE A 83 1.27 11.18 -1.14
N ILE A 84 0.78 10.36 -0.20
CA ILE A 84 1.35 9.07 0.20
C ILE A 84 0.34 7.97 -0.17
N PRO A 85 0.40 7.44 -1.41
CA PRO A 85 -0.61 6.51 -1.90
C PRO A 85 -0.80 5.25 -1.03
N GLU A 86 0.26 4.77 -0.39
CA GLU A 86 0.21 3.66 0.56
C GLU A 86 -0.56 4.03 1.85
N ALA A 87 -0.43 5.26 2.35
CA ALA A 87 -1.18 5.70 3.53
C ALA A 87 -2.67 5.87 3.20
N LEU A 88 -2.96 6.50 2.05
CA LEU A 88 -4.32 6.64 1.55
C LEU A 88 -5.02 5.28 1.40
N ASP A 89 -4.35 4.29 0.80
CA ASP A 89 -4.90 2.93 0.65
C ASP A 89 -5.19 2.27 1.99
N LEU A 90 -4.25 2.32 2.93
CA LEU A 90 -4.43 1.70 4.24
C LEU A 90 -5.56 2.36 5.04
N PHE A 91 -5.61 3.69 5.06
CA PHE A 91 -6.60 4.43 5.85
C PHE A 91 -7.99 4.30 5.26
N ALA A 92 -8.14 4.31 3.93
CA ALA A 92 -9.42 4.02 3.28
C ALA A 92 -9.97 2.64 3.70
N ARG A 93 -9.10 1.63 3.85
CA ARG A 93 -9.52 0.29 4.29
C ARG A 93 -9.77 0.17 5.79
N LEU A 94 -8.95 0.82 6.64
CA LEU A 94 -9.15 0.81 8.09
C LEU A 94 -10.42 1.57 8.51
N LEU A 95 -10.74 2.65 7.80
CA LEU A 95 -11.88 3.52 8.10
C LEU A 95 -13.16 3.12 7.38
N ASP A 96 -13.20 1.94 6.73
CA ASP A 96 -14.40 1.45 6.06
C ASP A 96 -15.57 1.36 7.06
N PRO A 97 -16.77 1.87 6.72
CA PRO A 97 -17.91 1.82 7.61
C PRO A 97 -18.36 0.37 7.92
N LYS A 98 -18.06 -0.58 7.03
CA LYS A 98 -18.36 -2.00 7.20
C LYS A 98 -17.22 -2.72 7.93
N PRO A 99 -17.46 -3.22 9.15
CA PRO A 99 -16.40 -3.85 9.95
C PRO A 99 -15.73 -5.05 9.27
N GLU A 100 -16.46 -5.79 8.44
CA GLU A 100 -15.97 -6.97 7.71
C GLU A 100 -15.02 -6.66 6.54
N LEU A 101 -15.00 -5.41 6.06
CA LEU A 101 -14.09 -4.97 5.01
C LEU A 101 -12.76 -4.43 5.54
N ARG A 102 -12.70 -4.16 6.86
CA ARG A 102 -11.48 -3.68 7.51
C ARG A 102 -10.43 -4.81 7.58
N PRO A 103 -9.15 -4.52 7.29
CA PRO A 103 -8.08 -5.52 7.34
C PRO A 103 -7.84 -5.99 8.77
N LYS A 104 -7.38 -7.23 8.94
CA LYS A 104 -6.94 -7.71 10.27
C LYS A 104 -5.65 -7.01 10.69
N ALA A 105 -5.38 -6.95 12.00
CA ALA A 105 -4.15 -6.35 12.53
C ALA A 105 -2.86 -6.94 11.92
N SER A 106 -2.82 -8.26 11.68
CA SER A 106 -1.71 -8.87 10.96
C SER A 106 -1.58 -8.35 9.53
N GLU A 107 -2.67 -8.15 8.80
CA GLU A 107 -2.64 -7.62 7.44
C GLU A 107 -2.21 -6.15 7.40
N VAL A 108 -2.52 -5.38 8.45
CA VAL A 108 -2.03 -3.99 8.62
C VAL A 108 -0.52 -3.96 8.78
N LEU A 109 0.04 -4.85 9.61
CA LEU A 109 1.47 -4.90 9.88
C LEU A 109 2.30 -5.16 8.62
N TYR A 110 1.78 -5.96 7.69
CA TYR A 110 2.42 -6.30 6.42
C TYR A 110 2.11 -5.32 5.28
N HIS A 111 1.40 -4.23 5.57
CA HIS A 111 1.05 -3.25 4.54
C HIS A 111 2.29 -2.49 4.00
N PRO A 112 2.38 -2.19 2.69
CA PRO A 112 3.50 -1.45 2.08
C PRO A 112 3.85 -0.10 2.71
N LEU A 113 2.91 0.51 3.44
CA LEU A 113 3.17 1.74 4.22
C LEU A 113 4.32 1.55 5.23
N PHE A 114 4.50 0.34 5.76
CA PHE A 114 5.50 0.03 6.79
C PHE A 114 6.76 -0.65 6.24
N TRP A 115 6.88 -0.79 4.91
CA TRP A 115 8.02 -1.46 4.31
C TRP A 115 9.25 -0.56 4.25
N SER A 116 10.43 -1.14 4.53
CA SER A 116 11.71 -0.49 4.24
C SER A 116 11.97 -0.40 2.74
N SER A 117 12.87 0.48 2.30
CA SER A 117 13.28 0.58 0.90
C SER A 117 13.77 -0.76 0.34
N GLU A 118 14.51 -1.54 1.13
CA GLU A 118 14.93 -2.90 0.75
C GLU A 118 13.73 -3.83 0.46
N LEU A 119 12.71 -3.83 1.33
CA LEU A 119 11.54 -4.68 1.14
C LEU A 119 10.68 -4.23 -0.04
N ARG A 120 10.56 -2.91 -0.26
CA ARG A 120 9.89 -2.31 -1.43
C ARG A 120 10.59 -2.74 -2.73
N LEU A 121 11.91 -2.59 -2.81
CA LEU A 121 12.69 -3.00 -3.99
C LEU A 121 12.65 -4.51 -4.22
N SER A 122 12.78 -5.31 -3.15
CA SER A 122 12.64 -6.76 -3.25
C SER A 122 11.26 -7.15 -3.79
N PHE A 123 10.18 -6.49 -3.34
CA PHE A 123 8.83 -6.76 -3.83
C PHE A 123 8.68 -6.45 -5.32
N LEU A 124 9.17 -5.29 -5.76
CA LEU A 124 9.12 -4.89 -7.18
C LEU A 124 9.97 -5.83 -8.06
N ARG A 125 11.12 -6.30 -7.56
CA ARG A 125 11.95 -7.32 -8.22
C ARG A 125 11.18 -8.62 -8.39
N ASP A 126 10.61 -9.16 -7.31
CA ASP A 126 9.91 -10.44 -7.32
C ASP A 126 8.63 -10.36 -8.17
N ALA A 127 7.93 -9.22 -8.17
CA ALA A 127 6.82 -8.92 -9.08
C ALA A 127 7.27 -8.88 -10.55
N SER A 128 8.42 -8.26 -10.84
CA SER A 128 8.99 -8.25 -12.19
C SER A 128 9.28 -9.67 -12.66
N ASP A 129 10.00 -10.46 -11.87
CA ASP A 129 10.37 -11.84 -12.22
C ASP A 129 9.15 -12.73 -12.43
N ARG A 130 8.13 -12.59 -11.57
CA ARG A 130 6.87 -13.32 -11.73
C ARG A 130 6.17 -13.02 -13.04
N VAL A 131 6.13 -11.76 -13.44
CA VAL A 131 5.43 -11.31 -14.66
C VAL A 131 6.23 -11.65 -15.92
N GLU A 132 7.55 -11.80 -15.85
CA GLU A 132 8.35 -12.30 -16.97
C GLU A 132 8.00 -13.74 -17.36
N LEU A 133 7.53 -14.57 -16.41
CA LEU A 133 7.10 -15.95 -16.71
C LEU A 133 5.84 -16.00 -17.58
N GLU A 134 5.03 -14.94 -17.54
CA GLU A 134 3.76 -14.82 -18.25
C GLU A 134 3.94 -14.51 -19.75
N ASP A 135 5.15 -14.17 -20.22
CA ASP A 135 5.45 -13.94 -21.64
C ASP A 135 5.16 -15.14 -22.54
N ARG A 136 5.13 -16.33 -21.94
CA ARG A 136 4.92 -17.59 -22.65
C ARG A 136 3.45 -17.90 -22.82
N GLU A 137 2.55 -17.13 -22.20
CA GLU A 137 1.12 -17.38 -22.17
C GLU A 137 0.34 -16.27 -22.88
N SER A 138 -0.41 -16.64 -23.91
CA SER A 138 -1.18 -15.72 -24.77
C SER A 138 -2.32 -14.99 -24.04
N ASN A 139 -2.63 -15.35 -22.78
CA ASN A 139 -3.78 -14.83 -22.03
C ASN A 139 -3.53 -14.61 -20.53
N SER A 140 -2.31 -14.21 -20.14
CA SER A 140 -2.01 -13.92 -18.75
C SER A 140 -2.96 -12.88 -18.11
N HIS A 141 -3.75 -13.33 -17.13
CA HIS A 141 -4.61 -12.44 -16.35
C HIS A 141 -3.81 -11.48 -15.47
N VAL A 142 -2.66 -11.93 -14.96
CA VAL A 142 -1.77 -11.11 -14.10
C VAL A 142 -1.16 -9.98 -14.92
N LEU A 143 -0.62 -10.28 -16.11
CA LEU A 143 -0.03 -9.25 -16.98
C LEU A 143 -1.08 -8.24 -17.43
N LYS A 144 -2.28 -8.69 -17.83
CA LYS A 144 -3.39 -7.79 -18.20
C LYS A 144 -3.80 -6.89 -17.03
N ALA A 145 -3.91 -7.46 -15.82
CA ALA A 145 -4.22 -6.69 -14.63
C ALA A 145 -3.12 -5.66 -14.30
N LEU A 146 -1.85 -6.05 -14.43
CA LEU A 146 -0.70 -5.16 -14.20
C LEU A 146 -0.68 -3.99 -15.19
N GLU A 147 -0.77 -4.27 -16.48
CA GLU A 147 -0.77 -3.22 -17.51
C GLU A 147 -2.03 -2.34 -17.44
N GLY A 148 -3.15 -2.88 -16.96
CA GLY A 148 -4.35 -2.10 -16.65
C GLY A 148 -4.13 -1.01 -15.61
N THR A 149 -3.07 -1.10 -14.79
CA THR A 149 -2.72 -0.06 -13.81
C THR A 149 -1.89 1.09 -14.40
N ALA A 150 -1.38 0.96 -15.64
CA ALA A 150 -0.45 1.91 -16.25
C ALA A 150 -0.89 3.39 -16.20
N PRO A 151 -2.16 3.75 -16.49
CA PRO A 151 -2.59 5.15 -16.44
C PRO A 151 -2.42 5.78 -15.05
N THR A 152 -2.64 4.99 -13.99
CA THR A 152 -2.57 5.45 -12.59
C THR A 152 -1.17 5.31 -12.00
N ALA A 153 -0.49 4.18 -12.27
CA ALA A 153 0.83 3.87 -11.74
C ALA A 153 1.92 4.74 -12.37
N LEU A 154 1.85 4.97 -13.69
CA LEU A 154 2.85 5.72 -14.44
C LEU A 154 2.50 7.20 -14.59
N GLY A 155 1.21 7.53 -14.76
CA GLY A 155 0.75 8.90 -14.99
C GLY A 155 1.32 9.51 -16.28
N GLY A 156 1.34 8.73 -17.37
CA GLY A 156 1.96 9.10 -18.65
C GLY A 156 3.04 8.11 -19.08
N LYS A 157 3.83 8.47 -20.09
CA LYS A 157 4.98 7.64 -20.50
C LYS A 157 6.11 7.81 -19.52
N TRP A 158 6.65 6.72 -18.99
CA TRP A 158 7.62 6.79 -17.90
C TRP A 158 8.97 7.38 -18.33
N ASN A 159 9.33 7.36 -19.61
CA ASN A 159 10.56 7.99 -20.10
C ASN A 159 10.56 9.52 -19.96
N GLU A 160 9.39 10.16 -19.95
CA GLU A 160 9.28 11.62 -19.80
C GLU A 160 9.71 12.10 -18.42
N LYS A 161 9.84 11.18 -17.45
CA LYS A 161 10.24 11.44 -16.05
C LYS A 161 11.68 11.03 -15.74
N MET A 162 12.45 10.59 -16.74
CA MET A 162 13.79 10.03 -16.57
C MET A 162 14.84 10.88 -17.27
N GLU A 163 16.06 10.86 -16.75
CA GLU A 163 17.19 11.58 -17.31
C GLU A 163 17.60 10.98 -18.68
N PRO A 164 17.94 11.82 -19.68
CA PRO A 164 18.37 11.34 -20.99
C PRO A 164 19.58 10.38 -20.94
N ALA A 165 20.53 10.63 -20.04
CA ALA A 165 21.69 9.75 -19.84
C ALA A 165 21.26 8.35 -19.35
N PHE A 166 20.30 8.28 -18.43
CA PHE A 166 19.73 7.02 -17.95
C PHE A 166 18.97 6.28 -19.06
N LEU A 167 18.17 6.99 -19.85
CA LEU A 167 17.45 6.41 -20.99
C LEU A 167 18.40 5.86 -22.07
N ALA A 168 19.48 6.59 -22.36
CA ALA A 168 20.50 6.15 -23.29
C ALA A 168 21.20 4.87 -22.78
N ASP A 169 21.48 4.77 -21.48
CA ASP A 169 22.11 3.60 -20.86
C ASP A 169 21.21 2.36 -20.91
N ILE A 170 19.93 2.47 -20.53
CA ILE A 170 19.00 1.32 -20.55
C ILE A 170 18.72 0.86 -21.98
N GLY A 171 18.71 1.79 -22.95
CA GLY A 171 18.40 1.53 -24.36
C GLY A 171 19.48 0.78 -25.14
N ARG A 172 20.71 0.65 -24.59
CA ARG A 172 21.83 -0.04 -25.28
C ARG A 172 21.57 -1.52 -25.55
N TYR A 173 20.90 -2.20 -24.62
CA TYR A 173 20.79 -3.66 -24.64
C TYR A 173 19.38 -4.14 -24.99
N ARG A 174 18.35 -3.34 -24.72
CA ARG A 174 16.94 -3.74 -24.91
C ARG A 174 16.07 -2.53 -25.22
N ARG A 175 15.07 -2.74 -26.08
CA ARG A 175 13.99 -1.77 -26.31
C ARG A 175 12.91 -1.95 -25.25
N TYR A 176 12.43 -0.84 -24.71
CA TYR A 176 11.35 -0.82 -23.71
C TYR A 176 10.15 -0.06 -24.24
N LYS A 177 8.96 -0.48 -23.81
CA LYS A 177 7.69 0.21 -24.00
C LYS A 177 7.49 1.19 -22.85
N PHE A 178 7.48 2.48 -23.17
CA PHE A 178 7.42 3.54 -22.17
C PHE A 178 6.03 3.74 -21.55
N ASP A 179 5.01 3.05 -22.06
CA ASP A 179 3.66 2.99 -21.54
C ASP A 179 3.37 1.69 -20.76
N SER A 180 4.37 0.81 -20.60
CA SER A 180 4.23 -0.47 -19.91
C SER A 180 4.77 -0.42 -18.49
N VAL A 181 3.93 -0.82 -17.52
CA VAL A 181 4.31 -0.96 -16.10
C VAL A 181 5.34 -2.05 -15.95
N ARG A 182 5.13 -3.16 -16.65
CA ARG A 182 6.05 -4.30 -16.63
C ARG A 182 7.45 -3.91 -17.09
N ASP A 183 7.57 -3.14 -18.18
CA ASP A 183 8.88 -2.74 -18.69
C ASP A 183 9.59 -1.79 -17.73
N LEU A 184 8.86 -0.93 -17.00
CA LEU A 184 9.44 -0.14 -15.91
C LEU A 184 9.92 -1.04 -14.76
N LEU A 185 9.11 -2.02 -14.31
CA LEU A 185 9.52 -2.99 -13.28
C LEU A 185 10.78 -3.76 -13.69
N ARG A 186 10.87 -4.14 -14.97
CA ARG A 186 12.04 -4.80 -15.54
C ARG A 186 13.28 -3.91 -15.49
N VAL A 187 13.15 -2.61 -15.77
CA VAL A 187 14.25 -1.64 -15.62
C VAL A 187 14.69 -1.56 -14.16
N ILE A 188 13.76 -1.37 -13.22
CA ILE A 188 14.04 -1.31 -11.77
C ILE A 188 14.81 -2.56 -11.34
N ARG A 189 14.29 -3.75 -11.67
CA ARG A 189 14.90 -5.04 -11.38
C ARG A 189 16.33 -5.13 -11.93
N ASN A 190 16.51 -4.85 -13.22
CA ASN A 190 17.81 -4.98 -13.88
C ASN A 190 18.84 -4.02 -13.28
N LYS A 191 18.45 -2.76 -13.02
CA LYS A 191 19.36 -1.75 -12.47
C LYS A 191 19.67 -1.97 -11.00
N TRP A 192 18.75 -2.56 -10.24
CA TRP A 192 19.04 -2.95 -8.87
C TRP A 192 20.00 -4.14 -8.80
N ASN A 193 19.73 -5.22 -9.55
CA ASN A 193 20.57 -6.43 -9.55
C ASN A 193 22.00 -6.15 -10.02
N HIS A 194 22.18 -5.26 -11.00
CA HIS A 194 23.49 -4.92 -11.57
C HIS A 194 23.99 -3.54 -11.14
N TYR A 195 23.50 -3.00 -10.02
CA TYR A 195 23.81 -1.62 -9.60
C TYR A 195 25.32 -1.34 -9.55
N ARG A 196 26.11 -2.29 -9.04
CA ARG A 196 27.58 -2.16 -8.93
C ARG A 196 28.31 -2.12 -10.27
N GLU A 197 27.69 -2.61 -11.34
CA GLU A 197 28.23 -2.64 -12.70
C GLU A 197 27.88 -1.37 -13.48
N LEU A 198 27.01 -0.51 -12.94
CA LEU A 198 26.58 0.71 -13.61
C LEU A 198 27.71 1.74 -13.69
N PRO A 199 27.78 2.56 -14.76
CA PRO A 199 28.67 3.71 -14.80
C PRO A 199 28.43 4.65 -13.61
N ARG A 200 29.48 5.33 -13.13
CA ARG A 200 29.37 6.26 -11.97
C ARG A 200 28.30 7.33 -12.18
N GLU A 201 28.23 7.92 -13.37
CA GLU A 201 27.20 8.89 -13.74
C GLU A 201 25.77 8.36 -13.51
N ILE A 202 25.53 7.08 -13.82
CA ILE A 202 24.22 6.46 -13.62
C ILE A 202 23.98 6.13 -12.14
N GLN A 203 25.00 5.71 -11.39
CA GLN A 203 24.90 5.51 -9.95
C GLN A 203 24.57 6.82 -9.21
N GLU A 204 25.14 7.95 -9.65
CA GLU A 204 24.86 9.28 -9.12
C GLU A 204 23.41 9.71 -9.39
N ILE A 205 22.88 9.44 -10.59
CA ILE A 205 21.47 9.69 -10.93
C ILE A 205 20.53 8.87 -10.04
N LEU A 206 20.81 7.58 -9.87
CA LEU A 206 19.94 6.66 -9.13
C LEU A 206 20.09 6.80 -7.62
N GLY A 207 21.19 7.35 -7.12
CA GLY A 207 21.47 7.43 -5.69
C GLY A 207 21.89 6.09 -5.08
N SER A 208 22.27 6.13 -3.79
CA SER A 208 22.76 4.95 -3.06
C SER A 208 21.70 3.86 -2.88
N VAL A 209 22.12 2.60 -2.79
CA VAL A 209 21.23 1.47 -2.54
C VAL A 209 21.16 1.15 -1.03
N PRO A 210 19.98 0.84 -0.46
CA PRO A 210 18.67 0.82 -1.12
C PRO A 210 17.92 2.16 -1.16
N GLU A 211 18.18 3.10 -0.24
CA GLU A 211 17.30 4.24 0.02
C GLU A 211 17.25 5.26 -1.12
N GLY A 212 18.41 5.63 -1.68
CA GLY A 212 18.50 6.57 -2.81
C GLY A 212 17.85 6.00 -4.06
N PHE A 213 18.12 4.72 -4.35
CA PHE A 213 17.55 4.01 -5.50
C PHE A 213 16.03 3.89 -5.39
N ASP A 214 15.48 3.48 -4.24
CA ASP A 214 14.03 3.45 -4.00
C ASP A 214 13.41 4.86 -4.09
N SER A 215 14.06 5.87 -3.49
CA SER A 215 13.62 7.27 -3.57
C SER A 215 13.56 7.81 -5.00
N TYR A 216 14.53 7.45 -5.85
CA TYR A 216 14.57 7.87 -7.25
C TYR A 216 13.31 7.44 -8.01
N PHE A 217 12.90 6.18 -7.88
CA PHE A 217 11.70 5.66 -8.57
C PHE A 217 10.41 6.08 -7.87
N SER A 218 10.35 6.01 -6.54
CA SER A 218 9.13 6.35 -5.79
C SER A 218 8.74 7.82 -5.91
N SER A 219 9.70 8.74 -5.99
CA SER A 219 9.41 10.16 -6.23
C SER A 219 8.82 10.44 -7.62
N ARG A 220 9.22 9.67 -8.64
CA ARG A 220 8.74 9.81 -10.04
C ARG A 220 7.43 9.06 -10.30
N PHE A 221 7.25 7.94 -9.61
CA PHE A 221 6.10 7.04 -9.74
C PHE A 221 5.50 6.71 -8.37
N PRO A 222 4.93 7.70 -7.65
CA PRO A 222 4.47 7.53 -6.27
C PRO A 222 3.39 6.44 -6.13
N ARG A 223 2.61 6.19 -7.19
CA ARG A 223 1.55 5.16 -7.19
C ARG A 223 2.02 3.79 -7.64
N LEU A 224 3.25 3.64 -8.14
CA LEU A 224 3.73 2.37 -8.72
C LEU A 224 3.66 1.23 -7.71
N LEU A 225 4.23 1.40 -6.52
CA LEU A 225 4.28 0.30 -5.54
C LEU A 225 2.88 -0.16 -5.15
N ILE A 226 1.99 0.77 -4.79
CA ILE A 226 0.67 0.40 -4.29
C ILE A 226 -0.20 -0.26 -5.37
N GLU A 227 -0.10 0.18 -6.62
CA GLU A 227 -0.84 -0.43 -7.73
C GLU A 227 -0.31 -1.84 -8.05
N VAL A 228 1.01 -2.03 -8.07
CA VAL A 228 1.61 -3.38 -8.23
C VAL A 228 1.23 -4.27 -7.04
N TYR A 229 1.27 -3.74 -5.82
CA TYR A 229 0.85 -4.44 -4.60
C TYR A 229 -0.59 -4.95 -4.69
N LYS A 230 -1.54 -4.12 -5.16
CA LYS A 230 -2.94 -4.52 -5.32
C LYS A 230 -3.09 -5.67 -6.32
N VAL A 231 -2.37 -5.63 -7.44
CA VAL A 231 -2.39 -6.70 -8.46
C VAL A 231 -1.83 -8.00 -7.87
N VAL A 232 -0.64 -7.97 -7.29
CA VAL A 232 0.00 -9.15 -6.70
C VAL A 232 -0.81 -9.71 -5.52
N SER A 233 -1.36 -8.85 -4.66
CA SER A 233 -2.21 -9.26 -3.54
C SER A 233 -3.47 -10.01 -4.01
N ARG A 234 -4.06 -9.58 -5.13
CA ARG A 234 -5.26 -10.22 -5.71
C ARG A 234 -4.96 -11.53 -6.42
N HIS A 235 -3.85 -11.60 -7.15
CA HIS A 235 -3.61 -12.70 -8.08
C HIS A 235 -2.52 -13.69 -7.65
N CYS A 236 -1.54 -13.25 -6.85
CA CYS A 236 -0.32 -14.01 -6.56
C CYS A 236 -0.02 -14.17 -5.06
N LYS A 237 -0.86 -13.65 -4.15
CA LYS A 237 -0.65 -13.70 -2.68
C LYS A 237 -0.43 -15.12 -2.11
N GLY A 238 -0.95 -16.14 -2.78
CA GLY A 238 -0.80 -17.54 -2.39
C GLY A 238 0.54 -18.17 -2.79
N GLU A 239 1.29 -17.55 -3.70
CA GLU A 239 2.55 -18.08 -4.21
C GLU A 239 3.68 -17.93 -3.19
N GLU A 240 4.59 -18.91 -3.14
CA GLU A 240 5.65 -19.00 -2.13
C GLU A 240 6.56 -17.76 -2.12
N CYS A 241 6.96 -17.27 -3.31
CA CYS A 241 7.83 -16.11 -3.44
C CYS A 241 7.26 -14.82 -2.82
N PHE A 242 5.93 -14.72 -2.70
CA PHE A 242 5.29 -13.53 -2.14
C PHE A 242 4.92 -13.65 -0.66
N GLN A 243 5.03 -14.83 -0.03
CA GLN A 243 4.53 -15.03 1.34
C GLN A 243 5.16 -14.06 2.35
N LYS A 244 6.46 -13.76 2.20
CA LYS A 244 7.20 -12.81 3.05
C LYS A 244 6.64 -11.37 3.06
N TYR A 245 5.81 -11.01 2.08
CA TYR A 245 5.18 -9.68 2.00
C TYR A 245 3.78 -9.63 2.60
N PHE A 246 3.16 -10.79 2.85
CA PHE A 246 1.74 -10.88 3.21
C PHE A 246 1.46 -11.64 4.50
N LYS A 247 2.46 -12.35 5.04
CA LYS A 247 2.33 -13.17 6.25
C LYS A 247 3.60 -13.13 7.08
N ALA A 248 3.44 -13.35 8.39
CA ALA A 248 4.53 -13.80 9.25
C ALA A 248 4.89 -15.23 8.84
N MET A 249 6.18 -15.50 8.62
CA MET A 249 6.70 -16.87 8.59
C MET A 249 6.63 -17.49 9.97
#